data_AF-A0A0U3UUK0-F1
#
_entry.id   AF-A0A0U3UUK0-F1
#
_cell.length_a   1.000
_cell.length_b   1.000
_cell.length_c   1.000
_cell.angle_alpha   90.00
_cell.angle_beta   90.00
_cell.angle_gamma   90.00
#
_symmetry.space_group_name_H-M   'P 1'
#
loop_
_entity.id
_entity.type
_entity.pdbx_description
1 polymer ?
#
loop_
_entity_poly.entity_id
_entity_poly.type
_entity_poly.pdbx_seq_one_letter_code
_entity_poly.pdbx_strand_id
1 'polypeptide(L)'
;IWVMIFPMMLKVDFGALHEVKQHIRGIGVTLFVNWLVKPFSMALLGWLFVRHLFAPWLPAEQLDSYVAGLILLAAAPCTAMVFVWSQLCRGDPYFTLSQVALNDTIMIFAFAPLVGLLLGLSAITVPWDTLFVSVVLYIVIPVVIAQLWRRSLLARGQASFDAAMARIGPWSISALLLTLVLLFAFQGQRILDKPLDILLIAIPLTIQTYFIFLLTWKIGRWLGLNYRTCAPASMVGASNFFELAVA
;
A
#
# COMPACT_ATOMS: atom_id res chain seq x y z
N ILE A 1 -1.89 13.87 6.42
CA ILE A 1 -2.46 12.79 5.57
C ILE A 1 -3.13 13.33 4.31
N TRP A 2 -4.18 14.15 4.37
CA TRP A 2 -4.88 14.63 3.16
C TRP A 2 -3.99 15.35 2.14
N VAL A 3 -3.14 16.29 2.59
CA VAL A 3 -2.18 17.00 1.72
C VAL A 3 -1.23 16.05 0.97
N MET A 4 -0.94 14.89 1.57
CA MET A 4 -0.08 13.86 1.00
C MET A 4 -0.83 12.97 0.02
N ILE A 5 -2.03 12.49 0.37
CA ILE A 5 -2.86 11.59 -0.45
C ILE A 5 -3.44 12.32 -1.67
N PHE A 6 -3.80 13.60 -1.52
CA PHE A 6 -4.58 14.32 -2.52
C PHE A 6 -3.90 14.39 -3.90
N PRO A 7 -2.60 14.76 -4.02
CA PRO A 7 -1.90 14.78 -5.31
C PRO A 7 -1.77 13.40 -5.97
N MET A 8 -1.69 12.34 -5.16
CA MET A 8 -1.63 10.96 -5.65
C MET A 8 -2.99 10.54 -6.24
N MET A 9 -4.09 10.82 -5.53
CA MET A 9 -5.44 10.54 -6.02
C MET A 9 -5.78 11.36 -7.28
N LEU A 10 -5.19 12.55 -7.44
CA LEU A 10 -5.34 13.35 -8.66
C LEU A 10 -4.62 12.76 -9.88
N LYS A 11 -3.57 11.95 -9.66
CA LYS A 11 -2.86 11.22 -10.73
C LYS A 11 -3.59 9.97 -11.19
N VAL A 12 -4.56 9.49 -10.41
CA VAL A 12 -5.37 8.33 -10.77
C VAL A 12 -6.20 8.67 -12.01
N ASP A 13 -5.88 7.98 -13.10
CA ASP A 13 -6.57 8.14 -14.37
C ASP A 13 -7.45 6.91 -14.66
N PHE A 14 -8.76 7.06 -14.44
CA PHE A 14 -9.73 6.03 -14.79
C PHE A 14 -9.85 5.82 -16.32
N GLY A 15 -9.41 6.76 -17.15
CA GLY A 15 -9.30 6.59 -18.60
C GLY A 15 -8.16 5.63 -18.99
N ALA A 16 -7.07 5.62 -18.22
CA ALA A 16 -5.95 4.70 -18.42
C ALA A 16 -6.28 3.25 -18.05
N LEU A 17 -7.47 2.97 -17.46
CA LEU A 17 -7.97 1.61 -17.26
C LEU A 17 -8.17 0.87 -18.59
N HIS A 18 -8.35 1.56 -19.71
CA HIS A 18 -8.41 0.89 -21.02
C HIS A 18 -7.08 0.23 -21.40
N GLU A 19 -5.95 0.80 -20.96
CA GLU A 19 -4.59 0.29 -21.22
C GLU A 19 -4.26 -0.96 -20.40
N VAL A 20 -5.05 -1.27 -19.37
CA VAL A 20 -4.96 -2.52 -18.58
C VAL A 20 -4.96 -3.73 -19.51
N LYS A 21 -5.73 -3.68 -20.61
CA LYS A 21 -5.80 -4.74 -21.63
C LYS A 21 -4.46 -5.08 -22.29
N GLN A 22 -3.54 -4.12 -22.37
CA GLN A 22 -2.23 -4.33 -22.99
C GLN A 22 -1.25 -5.06 -22.05
N HIS A 23 -1.47 -4.97 -20.73
CA HIS A 23 -0.60 -5.57 -19.71
C HIS A 23 -1.30 -6.55 -18.77
N ILE A 24 -2.37 -7.21 -19.24
CA ILE A 24 -3.22 -8.10 -18.42
C ILE A 24 -2.45 -9.15 -17.63
N ARG A 25 -1.42 -9.75 -18.25
CA ARG A 25 -0.60 -10.76 -17.56
C ARG A 25 0.14 -10.16 -16.36
N GLY A 26 0.75 -8.99 -16.53
CA GLY A 26 1.47 -8.30 -15.44
C GLY A 26 0.52 -7.87 -14.34
N ILE A 27 -0.59 -7.25 -14.74
CA ILE A 27 -1.61 -6.75 -13.82
C ILE A 27 -2.23 -7.89 -13.02
N GLY A 28 -2.57 -8.99 -13.69
CA GLY A 28 -3.13 -10.19 -13.05
C GLY A 28 -2.20 -10.78 -11.98
N VAL A 29 -0.89 -10.86 -12.25
CA VAL A 29 0.08 -11.32 -11.25
C VAL A 29 0.09 -10.42 -10.03
N THR A 30 0.19 -9.11 -10.23
CA THR A 30 0.22 -8.15 -9.12
C THR A 30 -1.07 -8.13 -8.31
N LEU A 31 -2.24 -8.26 -8.94
CA LEU A 31 -3.51 -8.33 -8.22
C LEU A 31 -3.60 -9.61 -7.40
N PHE A 32 -3.25 -10.75 -8.00
CA PHE A 32 -3.21 -12.03 -7.31
C PHE A 32 -2.30 -11.96 -6.08
N VAL A 33 -1.09 -11.40 -6.25
CA VAL A 33 -0.14 -11.27 -5.15
C VAL A 33 -0.64 -10.29 -4.09
N ASN A 34 -1.12 -9.11 -4.47
CA ASN A 34 -1.53 -8.06 -3.53
C ASN A 34 -2.77 -8.41 -2.72
N TRP A 35 -3.77 -9.05 -3.33
CA TRP A 35 -5.07 -9.28 -2.71
C TRP A 35 -5.23 -10.68 -2.14
N LEU A 36 -4.47 -11.66 -2.63
CA LEU A 36 -4.57 -13.05 -2.16
C LEU A 36 -3.31 -13.53 -1.46
N VAL A 37 -2.13 -13.37 -2.05
CA VAL A 37 -0.93 -13.97 -1.43
C VAL A 37 -0.46 -13.15 -0.24
N LYS A 38 -0.30 -11.84 -0.42
CA LYS A 38 0.33 -10.95 0.54
C LYS A 38 -0.45 -10.82 1.86
N PRO A 39 -1.77 -10.56 1.89
CA PRO A 39 -2.49 -10.37 3.14
C PRO A 39 -2.52 -11.67 3.96
N PHE A 40 -2.71 -12.81 3.29
CA PHE A 40 -2.79 -14.13 3.92
C PHE A 40 -1.42 -14.64 4.36
N SER A 41 -0.37 -14.45 3.54
CA SER A 41 1.00 -14.76 3.98
C SER A 41 1.41 -13.90 5.17
N MET A 42 0.98 -12.63 5.24
CA MET A 42 1.25 -11.82 6.44
C MET A 42 0.51 -12.35 7.65
N ALA A 43 -0.78 -12.68 7.52
CA ALA A 43 -1.54 -13.25 8.64
C ALA A 43 -0.87 -14.53 9.16
N LEU A 44 -0.41 -15.41 8.26
CA LEU A 44 0.35 -16.61 8.62
C LEU A 44 1.68 -16.28 9.31
N LEU A 45 2.45 -15.33 8.77
CA LEU A 45 3.72 -14.91 9.38
C LEU A 45 3.50 -14.23 10.72
N GLY A 46 2.48 -13.39 10.86
CA GLY A 46 2.09 -12.76 12.12
C GLY A 46 1.72 -13.82 13.16
N TRP A 47 0.90 -14.81 12.80
CA TRP A 47 0.58 -15.93 13.68
C TRP A 47 1.83 -16.74 14.07
N LEU A 48 2.66 -17.13 13.11
CA LEU A 48 3.85 -17.95 13.38
C LEU A 48 4.91 -17.21 14.19
N PHE A 49 5.26 -15.99 13.77
CA PHE A 49 6.33 -15.22 14.39
C PHE A 49 5.86 -14.55 15.68
N VAL A 50 4.72 -13.85 15.69
CA VAL A 50 4.29 -13.09 16.87
C VAL A 50 3.67 -14.00 17.93
N ARG A 51 2.76 -14.92 17.55
CA ARG A 51 2.04 -15.74 18.53
C ARG A 51 2.75 -17.04 18.93
N HIS A 52 3.75 -17.51 18.20
CA HIS A 52 4.44 -18.77 18.53
C HIS A 52 5.93 -18.55 18.78
N LEU A 53 6.68 -18.13 17.78
CA LEU A 53 8.13 -18.00 17.90
C LEU A 53 8.51 -16.91 18.91
N PHE A 54 7.92 -15.72 18.82
CA PHE A 54 8.29 -14.54 19.60
C PHE A 54 7.39 -14.26 20.80
N ALA A 55 6.33 -15.05 21.00
CA ALA A 55 5.42 -14.89 22.12
C ALA A 55 6.12 -14.82 23.49
N PRO A 56 7.19 -15.59 23.77
CA PRO A 56 7.91 -15.48 25.05
C PRO A 56 8.69 -14.18 25.24
N TRP A 57 9.05 -13.49 24.15
CA TRP A 57 9.86 -12.27 24.16
C TRP A 57 9.05 -11.00 23.93
N LEU A 58 7.76 -11.15 23.57
CA LEU A 58 6.85 -10.03 23.34
C LEU A 58 5.84 -9.92 24.48
N PRO A 59 5.39 -8.69 24.82
CA PRO A 59 4.36 -8.50 25.82
C PRO A 59 3.05 -9.18 25.38
N ALA A 60 2.53 -10.09 26.21
CA ALA A 60 1.34 -10.88 25.91
C ALA A 60 0.13 -10.01 25.53
N GLU A 61 -0.04 -8.85 26.17
CA GLU A 61 -1.12 -7.90 25.92
C GLU A 61 -1.05 -7.22 24.55
N GLN A 62 0.13 -7.21 23.90
CA GLN A 62 0.37 -6.48 22.65
C GLN A 62 0.43 -7.39 21.43
N LEU A 63 0.43 -8.71 21.61
CA LEU A 63 0.51 -9.70 20.52
C LEU A 63 -0.58 -9.48 19.47
N ASP A 64 -1.82 -9.26 19.92
CA ASP A 64 -2.96 -9.05 19.02
C ASP A 64 -2.84 -7.72 18.27
N SER A 65 -2.40 -6.66 18.93
CA SER A 65 -2.16 -5.37 18.29
C SER A 65 -1.04 -5.45 17.25
N TYR A 66 0.02 -6.22 17.50
CA TYR A 66 1.10 -6.43 16.54
C TYR A 66 0.64 -7.25 15.34
N VAL A 67 -0.10 -8.34 15.54
CA VAL A 67 -0.66 -9.12 14.44
C VAL A 67 -1.65 -8.28 13.62
N ALA A 68 -2.51 -7.51 14.27
CA ALA A 68 -3.44 -6.61 13.59
C ALA A 68 -2.69 -5.55 12.74
N GLY A 69 -1.66 -4.92 13.30
CA GLY A 69 -0.83 -3.96 12.58
C GLY A 69 -0.12 -4.57 11.36
N LEU A 70 0.41 -5.79 11.48
CA LEU A 70 1.00 -6.52 10.36
C LEU A 70 -0.03 -6.77 9.24
N ILE A 71 -1.23 -7.25 9.60
CA ILE A 71 -2.30 -7.52 8.63
C ILE A 71 -2.76 -6.24 7.93
N LEU A 72 -2.98 -5.15 8.68
CA LEU A 72 -3.36 -3.85 8.14
C LEU A 72 -2.33 -3.33 7.14
N LEU A 73 -1.04 -3.43 7.48
CA LEU A 73 0.05 -3.01 6.61
C LEU A 73 0.13 -3.83 5.33
N ALA A 74 -0.06 -5.15 5.41
CA ALA A 74 0.01 -6.05 4.26
C ALA A 74 -1.18 -5.93 3.31
N ALA A 75 -2.36 -5.61 3.84
CA ALA A 75 -3.59 -5.44 3.07
C ALA A 75 -3.65 -4.12 2.30
N ALA A 76 -2.82 -3.13 2.64
CA ALA A 76 -2.78 -1.83 2.00
C ALA A 76 -1.72 -1.79 0.87
N PRO A 77 -2.11 -1.91 -0.42
CA PRO A 77 -1.17 -1.87 -1.54
C PRO A 77 -0.56 -0.47 -1.69
N CYS A 78 0.73 -0.38 -2.03
CA CYS A 78 1.41 0.90 -2.24
C CYS A 78 1.04 1.57 -3.58
N THR A 79 1.01 2.90 -3.55
CA THR A 79 0.40 3.75 -4.58
C THR A 79 1.34 4.85 -5.08
N ALA A 80 2.08 5.54 -4.20
CA ALA A 80 3.04 6.57 -4.58
C ALA A 80 4.46 6.05 -4.82
N MET A 81 5.02 5.35 -3.82
CA MET A 81 6.45 5.00 -3.84
C MET A 81 6.80 4.07 -5.01
N VAL A 82 5.82 3.29 -5.47
CA VAL A 82 5.93 2.41 -6.63
C VAL A 82 6.27 3.15 -7.93
N PHE A 83 5.89 4.42 -8.09
CA PHE A 83 6.31 5.23 -9.24
C PHE A 83 7.81 5.52 -9.20
N VAL A 84 8.34 5.84 -8.02
CA VAL A 84 9.77 6.10 -7.84
C VAL A 84 10.57 4.82 -8.06
N TRP A 85 10.15 3.70 -7.47
CA TRP A 85 10.79 2.41 -7.67
C TRP A 85 10.76 1.95 -9.12
N SER A 86 9.61 2.11 -9.79
CA SER A 86 9.46 1.80 -11.20
C SER A 86 10.41 2.65 -12.05
N GLN A 87 10.51 3.94 -11.78
CA GLN A 87 11.43 4.84 -12.49
C GLN A 87 12.90 4.43 -12.27
N LEU A 88 13.30 4.11 -11.04
CA LEU A 88 14.66 3.65 -10.72
C LEU A 88 15.00 2.33 -11.42
N CYS A 89 14.04 1.43 -11.57
CA CYS A 89 14.20 0.19 -12.31
C CYS A 89 13.93 0.32 -13.83
N ARG A 90 13.79 1.54 -14.37
CA ARG A 90 13.48 1.79 -15.80
C ARG A 90 12.24 1.04 -16.30
N GLY A 91 11.26 0.90 -15.42
CA GLY A 91 9.97 0.28 -15.65
C GLY A 91 9.13 1.01 -16.70
N ASP A 92 8.06 0.35 -17.12
CA ASP A 92 7.05 0.96 -17.98
C ASP A 92 6.13 1.87 -17.15
N PRO A 93 6.11 3.19 -17.43
CA PRO A 93 5.30 4.14 -16.68
C PRO A 93 3.80 3.93 -16.90
N TYR A 94 3.37 3.48 -18.09
CA TYR A 94 1.96 3.22 -18.39
C TYR A 94 1.45 2.04 -17.58
N PHE A 95 2.21 0.93 -17.58
CA PHE A 95 1.91 -0.22 -16.71
C PHE A 95 1.79 0.20 -15.24
N THR A 96 2.75 0.98 -14.74
CA THR A 96 2.76 1.40 -13.34
C THR A 96 1.54 2.25 -13.00
N LEU A 97 1.17 3.17 -13.88
CA LEU A 97 0.01 4.04 -13.71
C LEU A 97 -1.30 3.25 -13.73
N SER A 98 -1.50 2.36 -14.71
CA SER A 98 -2.68 1.50 -14.78
C SER A 98 -2.78 0.58 -13.56
N GLN A 99 -1.65 0.05 -13.09
CA GLN A 99 -1.59 -0.83 -11.93
C GLN A 99 -1.98 -0.11 -10.64
N VAL A 100 -1.48 1.11 -10.43
CA VAL A 100 -1.84 1.93 -9.25
C VAL A 100 -3.33 2.28 -9.29
N ALA A 101 -3.82 2.78 -10.42
CA ALA A 101 -5.23 3.15 -10.57
C ALA A 101 -6.17 1.97 -10.29
N LEU A 102 -5.82 0.77 -10.75
CA LEU A 102 -6.60 -0.44 -10.50
C LEU A 102 -6.52 -0.89 -9.03
N ASN A 103 -5.33 -0.86 -8.42
CA ASN A 103 -5.16 -1.16 -6.99
C ASN A 103 -5.98 -0.21 -6.12
N ASP A 104 -5.95 1.09 -6.39
CA ASP A 104 -6.73 2.10 -5.66
C ASP A 104 -8.23 1.87 -5.77
N THR A 105 -8.69 1.53 -6.99
CA THR A 105 -10.10 1.22 -7.23
C THR A 105 -10.53 0.00 -6.43
N ILE A 106 -9.73 -1.08 -6.45
CA ILE A 106 -10.04 -2.30 -5.70
C ILE A 106 -9.99 -2.03 -4.19
N MET A 107 -9.04 -1.20 -3.73
CA MET A 107 -8.86 -0.86 -2.32
C MET A 107 -10.10 -0.25 -1.68
N ILE A 108 -10.83 0.61 -2.40
CA ILE A 108 -12.08 1.23 -1.90
C ILE A 108 -13.10 0.17 -1.45
N PHE A 109 -13.17 -0.97 -2.16
CA PHE A 109 -14.18 -1.99 -1.90
C PHE A 109 -13.64 -3.22 -1.15
N ALA A 110 -12.39 -3.61 -1.41
CA ALA A 110 -11.82 -4.85 -0.92
C ALA A 110 -11.05 -4.69 0.39
N PHE A 111 -10.52 -3.50 0.70
CA PHE A 111 -9.66 -3.31 1.89
C PHE A 111 -10.38 -3.64 3.19
N ALA A 112 -11.51 -2.99 3.49
CA ALA A 112 -12.23 -3.21 4.74
C ALA A 112 -12.76 -4.65 4.89
N PRO A 113 -13.40 -5.27 3.87
CA PRO A 113 -13.83 -6.67 3.97
C PRO A 113 -12.67 -7.66 4.16
N LEU A 114 -11.55 -7.47 3.44
CA LEU A 114 -10.38 -8.34 3.54
C LEU A 114 -9.73 -8.24 4.92
N VAL A 115 -9.53 -7.03 5.42
CA VAL A 115 -8.99 -6.80 6.78
C VAL A 115 -9.93 -7.38 7.83
N GLY A 116 -11.23 -7.13 7.72
CA GLY A 116 -12.23 -7.68 8.64
C GLY A 116 -12.21 -9.20 8.66
N LEU A 117 -12.09 -9.85 7.50
CA LEU A 117 -11.95 -11.30 7.39
C LEU A 117 -10.68 -11.81 8.09
N LEU A 118 -9.51 -11.21 7.80
CA LEU A 118 -8.23 -11.67 8.34
C LEU A 118 -8.09 -11.43 9.85
N LEU A 119 -8.61 -10.32 10.35
CA LEU A 119 -8.67 -10.04 11.79
C LEU A 119 -9.64 -11.00 12.49
N GLY A 120 -10.80 -11.27 11.90
CA GLY A 120 -11.76 -12.26 12.40
C GLY A 120 -11.19 -13.67 12.46
N LEU A 121 -10.46 -14.10 11.42
CA LEU A 121 -9.72 -15.38 11.40
C LEU A 121 -8.63 -15.45 12.49
N SER A 122 -8.09 -14.30 12.90
CA SER A 122 -7.10 -14.19 13.97
C SER A 122 -7.72 -14.10 15.36
N ALA A 123 -9.05 -14.19 15.48
CA ALA A 123 -9.82 -13.96 16.71
C ALA A 123 -9.59 -12.56 17.34
N ILE A 124 -9.28 -11.56 16.51
CA ILE A 124 -9.11 -10.16 16.92
C ILE A 124 -10.44 -9.44 16.65
N THR A 125 -10.90 -8.63 17.61
CA THR A 125 -12.12 -7.84 17.45
C THR A 125 -11.97 -6.85 16.30
N VAL A 126 -12.92 -6.90 15.36
CA VAL A 126 -12.91 -6.03 14.17
C VAL A 126 -13.61 -4.71 14.51
N PRO A 127 -12.91 -3.56 14.49
CA PRO A 127 -13.53 -2.27 14.78
C PRO A 127 -14.23 -1.74 13.52
N TRP A 128 -15.40 -2.29 13.18
CA TRP A 128 -16.14 -1.94 11.96
C TRP A 128 -16.46 -0.46 11.83
N ASP A 129 -16.84 0.19 12.94
CA ASP A 129 -17.12 1.62 12.95
C ASP A 129 -15.89 2.44 12.57
N THR A 130 -14.75 2.12 13.17
CA THR A 130 -13.47 2.79 12.87
C THR A 130 -13.01 2.49 11.45
N LEU A 131 -13.07 1.24 10.99
CA LEU A 131 -12.68 0.87 9.63
C LEU A 131 -13.55 1.59 8.59
N PHE A 132 -14.86 1.65 8.80
CA PHE A 132 -15.77 2.33 7.87
C PHE A 132 -15.50 3.84 7.83
N VAL A 133 -15.37 4.48 9.00
CA VAL A 133 -15.04 5.91 9.09
C VAL A 133 -13.70 6.21 8.42
N SER A 134 -12.66 5.40 8.68
CA SER A 134 -11.33 5.58 8.08
C SER A 134 -11.37 5.43 6.56
N VAL A 135 -12.08 4.42 6.02
CA VAL A 135 -12.22 4.25 4.56
C VAL A 135 -12.95 5.44 3.94
N VAL A 136 -14.07 5.88 4.53
CA VAL A 136 -14.84 7.01 3.99
C VAL A 136 -14.00 8.29 4.04
N LEU A 137 -13.39 8.60 5.18
CA LEU A 137 -12.71 9.86 5.43
C LEU A 137 -11.35 9.95 4.73
N TYR A 138 -10.57 8.86 4.69
CA TYR A 138 -9.21 8.87 4.14
C TYR A 138 -9.10 8.35 2.71
N ILE A 139 -10.11 7.63 2.20
CA ILE A 139 -10.11 7.10 0.83
C ILE A 139 -11.23 7.73 0.00
N VAL A 140 -12.50 7.53 0.38
CA VAL A 140 -13.65 7.91 -0.48
C VAL A 140 -13.72 9.42 -0.70
N ILE A 141 -13.70 10.23 0.36
CA ILE A 141 -13.83 11.68 0.23
C ILE A 141 -12.65 12.27 -0.57
N PRO A 142 -11.38 11.96 -0.26
CA PRO A 142 -10.25 12.46 -1.06
C PRO A 142 -10.31 12.04 -2.54
N VAL A 143 -10.71 10.81 -2.84
CA VAL A 143 -10.87 10.33 -4.23
C VAL A 143 -11.94 11.15 -4.96
N VAL A 144 -13.11 11.37 -4.36
CA VAL A 144 -14.19 12.16 -4.98
C VAL A 144 -13.72 13.58 -5.30
N ILE A 145 -13.12 14.27 -4.32
CA ILE A 145 -12.62 15.64 -4.52
C ILE A 145 -11.53 15.67 -5.58
N ALA A 146 -10.59 14.72 -5.56
CA ALA A 146 -9.51 14.62 -6.53
C ALA A 146 -10.04 14.40 -7.95
N GLN A 147 -11.03 13.52 -8.14
CA GLN A 147 -11.59 13.25 -9.46
C GLN A 147 -12.41 14.42 -10.01
N LEU A 148 -13.14 15.13 -9.17
CA LEU A 148 -13.83 16.37 -9.57
C LEU A 148 -12.83 17.45 -10.02
N TRP A 149 -11.75 17.63 -9.26
CA TRP A 149 -10.73 18.62 -9.63
C TRP A 149 -9.93 18.19 -10.87
N ARG A 150 -9.60 16.91 -11.01
CA ARG A 150 -8.96 16.35 -12.21
C ARG A 150 -9.80 16.65 -13.46
N ARG A 151 -11.10 16.38 -13.43
CA ARG A 151 -12.02 16.67 -14.54
C ARG A 151 -12.03 18.16 -14.89
N SER A 152 -12.08 19.03 -13.89
CA SER A 152 -12.05 20.48 -14.09
C SER A 152 -10.74 20.97 -14.73
N LEU A 153 -9.59 20.41 -14.32
CA LEU A 153 -8.28 20.74 -14.89
C LEU A 153 -8.13 20.21 -16.33
N LEU A 154 -8.55 18.99 -16.59
CA LEU A 154 -8.50 18.41 -17.94
C LEU A 154 -9.44 19.11 -18.92
N ALA A 155 -10.59 19.61 -18.45
CA ALA A 155 -11.47 20.44 -19.27
C ALA A 155 -10.80 21.74 -19.73
N ARG A 156 -9.76 22.20 -19.03
CA ARG A 156 -8.90 23.34 -19.40
C ARG A 156 -7.66 22.94 -20.21
N GLY A 157 -7.51 21.65 -20.53
CA GLY A 157 -6.41 21.08 -21.30
C GLY A 157 -5.31 20.43 -20.45
N GLN A 158 -4.57 19.50 -21.06
CA GLN A 158 -3.51 18.71 -20.41
C GLN A 158 -2.44 19.58 -19.75
N ALA A 159 -2.05 20.69 -20.37
CA ALA A 159 -1.07 21.63 -19.82
C ALA A 159 -1.51 22.23 -18.48
N SER A 160 -2.82 22.47 -18.27
CA SER A 160 -3.34 22.96 -16.99
C SER A 160 -3.23 21.90 -15.89
N PHE A 161 -3.41 20.63 -16.25
CA PHE A 161 -3.25 19.52 -15.31
C PHE A 161 -1.78 19.34 -14.92
N ASP A 162 -0.88 19.34 -15.89
CA ASP A 162 0.56 19.17 -15.67
C ASP A 162 1.13 20.32 -14.81
N ALA A 163 0.70 21.57 -15.09
CA ALA A 163 1.09 22.73 -14.28
C ALA A 163 0.57 22.64 -12.83
N ALA A 164 -0.65 22.17 -12.63
CA ALA A 164 -1.20 21.94 -11.29
C ALA A 164 -0.40 20.85 -10.55
N MET A 165 -0.06 19.75 -11.24
CA MET A 165 0.74 18.66 -10.69
C MET A 165 2.15 19.11 -10.30
N ALA A 166 2.80 19.92 -11.12
CA ALA A 166 4.12 20.48 -10.81
C ALA A 166 4.07 21.37 -9.55
N ARG A 167 2.96 22.11 -9.34
CA ARG A 167 2.79 22.96 -8.15
C ARG A 167 2.52 22.18 -6.88
N ILE A 168 1.68 21.14 -6.92
CA ILE A 168 1.27 20.40 -5.71
C ILE A 168 2.17 19.22 -5.37
N GLY A 169 2.99 18.75 -6.31
CA GLY A 169 3.95 17.66 -6.09
C GLY A 169 4.88 17.88 -4.90
N PRO A 170 5.57 19.04 -4.78
CA PRO A 170 6.44 19.35 -3.64
C PRO A 170 5.70 19.31 -2.29
N TRP A 171 4.43 19.76 -2.25
CA TRP A 171 3.64 19.74 -1.03
C TRP A 171 3.32 18.31 -0.55
N SER A 172 3.08 17.38 -1.48
CA SER A 172 2.87 15.96 -1.14
C SER A 172 4.11 15.38 -0.45
N ILE A 173 5.30 15.62 -1.03
CA ILE A 173 6.57 15.13 -0.49
C ILE A 173 6.87 15.78 0.87
N SER A 174 6.69 17.11 0.98
CA SER A 174 6.88 17.81 2.25
C SER A 174 5.92 17.30 3.33
N ALA A 175 4.65 17.03 3.00
CA ALA A 175 3.68 16.48 3.94
C ALA A 175 4.01 15.05 4.35
N LEU A 176 4.51 14.22 3.42
CA LEU A 176 5.00 12.87 3.71
C LEU A 176 6.18 12.91 4.70
N LEU A 177 7.21 13.71 4.39
CA LEU A 177 8.39 13.87 5.22
C LEU A 177 8.04 14.43 6.60
N LEU A 178 7.15 15.42 6.66
CA LEU A 178 6.64 15.96 7.93
C LEU A 178 5.90 14.89 8.73
N THR A 179 5.06 14.09 8.09
CA THR A 179 4.33 12.99 8.75
C THR A 179 5.31 11.97 9.33
N LEU A 180 6.38 11.64 8.59
CA LEU A 180 7.43 10.75 9.05
C LEU A 180 8.17 11.33 10.26
N VAL A 181 8.60 12.60 10.21
CA VAL A 181 9.23 13.29 11.35
C VAL A 181 8.31 13.28 12.58
N LEU A 182 7.03 13.61 12.41
CA LEU A 182 6.06 13.61 13.50
C LEU A 182 5.82 12.21 14.07
N LEU A 183 5.73 11.18 13.22
CA LEU A 183 5.55 9.80 13.65
C LEU A 183 6.73 9.34 14.51
N PHE A 184 7.96 9.58 14.06
CA PHE A 184 9.16 9.26 14.83
C PHE A 184 9.27 10.09 16.10
N ALA A 185 8.88 11.36 16.08
CA ALA A 185 8.87 12.22 17.27
C ALA A 185 7.88 11.70 18.32
N PHE A 186 6.65 11.34 17.91
CA PHE A 186 5.63 10.82 18.83
C PHE A 186 5.92 9.40 19.31
N GLN A 187 6.55 8.57 18.49
CA GLN A 187 6.93 7.20 18.85
C GLN A 187 8.33 7.11 19.49
N GLY A 188 9.03 8.23 19.70
CA GLY A 188 10.41 8.24 20.17
C GLY A 188 10.64 7.48 21.48
N GLN A 189 9.79 7.67 22.48
CA GLN A 189 9.86 6.92 23.74
C GLN A 189 9.69 5.41 23.51
N ARG A 190 8.68 5.01 22.72
CA ARG A 190 8.46 3.59 22.37
C ARG A 190 9.66 2.98 21.66
N ILE A 191 10.33 3.73 20.80
CA ILE A 191 11.53 3.27 20.09
C ILE A 191 12.69 3.02 21.06
N LEU A 192 12.86 3.89 22.06
CA LEU A 192 13.93 3.75 23.07
C LEU A 192 13.63 2.64 24.09
N ASP A 193 12.38 2.52 24.53
CA ASP A 193 11.99 1.58 25.59
C ASP A 193 11.82 0.15 25.07
N LYS A 194 11.44 -0.02 23.79
CA LYS A 194 11.09 -1.32 23.19
C LYS A 194 11.83 -1.62 21.88
N PRO A 195 13.17 -1.53 21.84
CA PRO A 195 13.94 -1.79 20.61
C PRO A 195 13.86 -3.26 20.18
N LEU A 196 13.74 -4.20 21.13
CA LEU A 196 13.61 -5.62 20.84
C LEU A 196 12.27 -5.93 20.15
N ASP A 197 11.15 -5.37 20.62
CA ASP A 197 9.84 -5.56 20.00
C ASP A 197 9.88 -5.14 18.52
N ILE A 198 10.49 -3.98 18.23
CA ILE A 198 10.63 -3.46 16.87
C ILE A 198 11.48 -4.42 16.00
N LEU A 199 12.62 -4.89 16.52
CA LEU A 199 13.49 -5.80 15.79
C LEU A 199 12.77 -7.12 15.48
N LEU A 200 12.05 -7.67 16.46
CA LEU A 200 11.28 -8.90 16.30
C LEU A 200 10.18 -8.74 15.25
N ILE A 201 9.46 -7.61 15.23
CA ILE A 201 8.42 -7.32 14.23
C ILE A 201 9.03 -7.06 12.84
N ALA A 202 10.23 -6.49 12.77
CA ALA A 202 10.94 -6.25 11.51
C ALA A 202 11.32 -7.54 10.78
N ILE A 203 11.52 -8.65 11.48
CA ILE A 203 11.87 -9.95 10.89
C ILE A 203 10.78 -10.48 9.94
N PRO A 204 9.52 -10.73 10.37
CA PRO A 204 8.48 -11.21 9.48
C PRO A 204 8.17 -10.21 8.37
N LEU A 205 8.22 -8.89 8.64
CA LEU A 205 8.08 -7.85 7.61
C LEU A 205 9.12 -7.98 6.50
N THR A 206 10.38 -8.18 6.88
CA THR A 206 11.50 -8.32 5.94
C THR A 206 11.34 -9.60 5.13
N ILE A 207 11.09 -10.73 5.80
CA ILE A 207 10.87 -12.03 5.15
C ILE A 207 9.73 -11.91 4.13
N GLN A 208 8.62 -11.30 4.53
CA GLN A 208 7.47 -11.15 3.65
C GLN A 208 7.80 -10.28 2.44
N THR A 209 8.47 -9.14 2.64
CA THR A 209 8.82 -8.22 1.56
C THR A 209 9.66 -8.93 0.49
N TYR A 210 10.70 -9.66 0.89
CA TYR A 210 11.52 -10.43 -0.04
C TYR A 210 10.76 -11.60 -0.66
N PHE A 211 9.94 -12.30 0.12
CA PHE A 211 9.11 -13.40 -0.38
C PHE A 211 8.17 -12.93 -1.49
N ILE A 212 7.44 -11.83 -1.25
CA ILE A 212 6.50 -11.26 -2.21
C ILE A 212 7.21 -10.73 -3.45
N PHE A 213 8.35 -10.06 -3.28
CA PHE A 213 9.17 -9.61 -4.40
C PHE A 213 9.60 -10.79 -5.29
N LEU A 214 10.21 -11.81 -4.68
CA LEU A 214 10.74 -12.98 -5.41
C LEU A 214 9.62 -13.80 -6.04
N LEU A 215 8.48 -13.96 -5.36
CA LEU A 215 7.32 -14.67 -5.88
C LEU A 215 6.75 -13.95 -7.10
N THR A 216 6.49 -12.65 -6.98
CA THR A 216 5.98 -11.82 -8.08
C THR A 216 6.91 -11.86 -9.27
N TRP A 217 8.22 -11.73 -9.01
CA TRP A 217 9.24 -11.84 -10.04
C TRP A 217 9.23 -13.20 -10.73
N LYS A 218 9.25 -14.31 -9.98
CA LYS A 218 9.25 -15.66 -10.53
C LYS A 218 8.00 -15.95 -11.35
N ILE A 219 6.81 -15.61 -10.85
CA ILE A 219 5.56 -15.78 -11.58
C ILE A 219 5.58 -14.93 -12.85
N GLY A 220 6.01 -13.67 -12.75
CA GLY A 220 6.13 -12.77 -13.90
C GLY A 220 7.08 -13.29 -14.98
N ARG A 221 8.25 -13.81 -14.58
CA ARG A 221 9.21 -14.43 -15.50
C ARG A 221 8.66 -15.71 -16.13
N TRP A 222 7.96 -16.54 -15.36
CA TRP A 222 7.32 -17.77 -15.86
C TRP A 222 6.23 -17.49 -16.89
N LEU A 223 5.45 -16.41 -16.71
CA LEU A 223 4.44 -15.94 -17.66
C LEU A 223 5.01 -15.17 -18.86
N GLY A 224 6.35 -15.08 -18.97
CA GLY A 224 7.04 -14.44 -20.08
C GLY A 224 7.01 -12.91 -20.06
N LEU A 225 6.81 -12.28 -18.89
CA LEU A 225 6.85 -10.82 -18.78
C LEU A 225 8.27 -10.30 -19.08
N ASN A 226 8.31 -9.23 -19.87
CA ASN A 226 9.48 -8.40 -20.10
C ASN A 226 9.91 -7.68 -18.81
N TYR A 227 11.21 -7.37 -18.70
CA TYR A 227 11.79 -6.74 -17.51
C TYR A 227 11.07 -5.46 -17.09
N ARG A 228 10.73 -4.62 -18.08
CA ARG A 228 10.09 -3.31 -17.84
C ARG A 228 8.70 -3.41 -17.20
N THR A 229 8.04 -4.56 -17.28
CA THR A 229 6.77 -4.84 -16.59
C THR A 229 6.99 -5.69 -15.33
N CYS A 230 7.87 -6.68 -15.40
CA CYS A 230 8.14 -7.61 -14.30
C CYS A 230 8.81 -6.92 -13.08
N ALA A 231 9.74 -5.98 -13.31
CA ALA A 231 10.41 -5.26 -12.23
C ALA A 231 9.43 -4.34 -11.48
N PRO A 232 8.65 -3.46 -12.13
CA PRO A 232 7.62 -2.67 -11.44
C PRO A 232 6.56 -3.54 -10.78
N ALA A 233 6.11 -4.62 -11.42
CA ALA A 233 5.17 -5.55 -10.82
C ALA A 233 5.67 -6.08 -9.47
N SER A 234 6.95 -6.49 -9.41
CA SER A 234 7.56 -7.02 -8.19
C SER A 234 7.71 -5.95 -7.11
N MET A 235 8.06 -4.72 -7.48
CA MET A 235 8.11 -3.58 -6.56
C MET A 235 6.72 -3.22 -6.00
N VAL A 236 5.69 -3.21 -6.86
CA VAL A 236 4.31 -2.98 -6.45
C VAL A 236 3.83 -4.07 -5.50
N GLY A 237 4.14 -5.33 -5.79
CA GLY A 237 3.84 -6.46 -4.90
C GLY A 237 4.41 -6.26 -3.51
N ALA A 238 5.71 -6.00 -3.45
CA ALA A 238 6.46 -5.93 -2.20
C ALA A 238 6.16 -4.67 -1.35
N SER A 239 5.73 -3.56 -1.97
CA SER A 239 5.55 -2.29 -1.27
C SER A 239 4.23 -2.20 -0.52
N ASN A 240 4.22 -1.54 0.65
CA ASN A 240 3.02 -1.32 1.48
C ASN A 240 2.66 0.17 1.54
N PHE A 241 1.38 0.47 1.78
CA PHE A 241 0.91 1.84 2.02
C PHE A 241 0.81 2.09 3.54
N PHE A 242 1.95 2.36 4.15
CA PHE A 242 2.06 2.46 5.61
C PHE A 242 1.27 3.63 6.19
N GLU A 243 1.12 4.71 5.43
CA GLU A 243 0.42 5.90 5.87
C GLU A 243 -1.07 5.65 6.07
N LEU A 244 -1.66 4.80 5.24
CA LEU A 244 -3.04 4.34 5.42
C LEU A 244 -3.14 3.36 6.59
N ALA A 245 -2.14 2.51 6.80
CA ALA A 245 -2.13 1.56 7.91
C ALA A 245 -1.97 2.25 9.29
N VAL A 246 -1.36 3.43 9.32
CA VAL A 246 -1.20 4.25 10.55
C VAL A 246 -2.42 5.16 10.79
N ALA A 247 -3.13 5.57 9.74
CA ALA A 247 -4.26 6.51 9.78
C ALA A 247 -5.58 5.87 10.25
#